data_AF-Q16VZ5-F1
#
_entry.id   AF-Q16VZ5-F1
#
_cell.length_a   1.000
_cell.length_b   1.000
_cell.length_c   1.000
_cell.angle_alpha   90.00
_cell.angle_beta   90.00
_cell.angle_gamma   90.00
#
_symmetry.space_group_name_H-M   'P 1'
#
loop_
_entity.id
_entity.type
_entity.pdbx_description
1 polymer ?
#
loop_
_entity_poly.entity_id
_entity_poly.type
_entity_poly.pdbx_seq_one_letter_code
_entity_poly.pdbx_strand_id
1 'polypeptide(L)'
;MEAAALNRLLGEDRSQLGPGLEQFNKQHQQIFNFSHLTTSGQWVLLWNRLFELLADPEMPHRVECLVAIKLLSRDKTYLNDTVREDQLDCLLGLAGIGALGDVRFTAGEEVQIEALKCLSNLIFQSSKCQELCLRNASTEGIMRRIKTYKDGNVCYDIRYFDMKLLFLLTAINCDIRAKVREELHGLVYLVETLDLFMGQAAEEKEFSVNVELINEVLKVLFNLTVRTPLNAIPEEEEANQFHRLVIVVHDLFFYRTLNRDKIISLQSNIVNLLTSVPVSCYTELLTPLNSDDLDSKNVVPFEGKNVYVLHVLVEFLRRVFQKSEKKSDQYELLSPILTVLIKTIRASALNRRYIRSEILPPLKNVKDRPEIGTELRNYLCSLLTSPITQIADLSAELLFVLCKENVGRMIKYTGYGNAAGLFANRGLLGGRQGNTEQYSSDSEDSDTEEYKQIQHAINPVLGCYEPPKPNPLEGMSEEQKEYEAMQLVALMDKLQRQGIVQACKIGEDGRPQPVEHIMELQDEIPEQQRDHKRKT
;
A
#
# COMPACT_ATOMS: atom_id res chain seq x y z
N MET A 1 10.96 -15.08 -45.60
CA MET A 1 12.05 -15.38 -44.65
C MET A 1 11.57 -16.17 -43.45
N GLU A 2 10.37 -15.92 -42.90
CA GLU A 2 9.78 -16.72 -41.79
C GLU A 2 9.69 -18.22 -42.09
N ALA A 3 9.22 -18.59 -43.30
CA ALA A 3 9.06 -20.00 -43.68
C ALA A 3 10.37 -20.81 -43.65
N ALA A 4 11.52 -20.19 -43.95
CA ALA A 4 12.80 -20.90 -43.98
C ALA A 4 13.32 -21.22 -42.56
N ALA A 5 13.16 -20.29 -41.61
CA ALA A 5 13.53 -20.53 -40.21
C ALA A 5 12.59 -21.56 -39.57
N LEU A 6 11.28 -21.45 -39.83
CA LEU A 6 10.30 -22.39 -39.32
C LEU A 6 10.48 -23.81 -39.87
N ASN A 7 10.80 -23.94 -41.16
CA ASN A 7 11.10 -25.24 -41.77
C ASN A 7 12.37 -25.88 -41.19
N ARG A 8 13.37 -25.09 -40.78
CA ARG A 8 14.56 -25.61 -40.10
C ARG A 8 14.24 -26.12 -38.68
N LEU A 9 13.31 -25.45 -37.98
CA LEU A 9 12.88 -25.83 -36.63
C LEU A 9 11.96 -27.06 -36.61
N LEU A 10 11.09 -27.18 -37.61
CA LEU A 10 10.18 -28.31 -37.77
C LEU A 10 10.84 -29.50 -38.49
N GLY A 11 12.04 -29.32 -39.05
CA GLY A 11 12.81 -30.37 -39.70
C GLY A 11 13.45 -31.36 -38.72
N GLU A 12 13.95 -32.48 -39.25
CA GLU A 12 14.65 -33.52 -38.47
C GLU A 12 16.17 -33.28 -38.39
N ASP A 13 16.71 -32.35 -39.18
CA ASP A 13 18.15 -32.06 -39.22
C ASP A 13 18.61 -31.28 -37.98
N ARG A 14 19.17 -32.01 -37.01
CA ARG A 14 19.69 -31.45 -35.75
C ARG A 14 20.80 -30.40 -35.97
N SER A 15 21.53 -30.44 -37.09
CA SER A 15 22.61 -29.48 -37.38
C SER A 15 22.10 -28.08 -37.73
N GLN A 16 20.89 -27.99 -38.29
CA GLN A 16 20.25 -26.72 -38.67
C GLN A 16 19.41 -26.12 -37.54
N LEU A 17 19.21 -26.87 -36.45
CA LEU A 17 18.36 -26.47 -35.35
C LEU A 17 18.92 -25.25 -34.59
N GLY A 18 20.22 -25.25 -34.26
CA GLY A 18 20.87 -24.12 -33.57
C GLY A 18 20.72 -22.80 -34.33
N PRO A 19 21.17 -22.72 -35.61
CA PRO A 19 20.99 -21.52 -36.44
C PRO A 19 19.51 -21.15 -36.64
N GLY A 20 18.62 -22.14 -36.72
CA GLY A 20 17.17 -21.92 -36.81
C GLY A 20 16.60 -21.25 -35.56
N LEU A 21 16.99 -21.72 -34.37
CA LEU A 21 16.55 -21.17 -33.08
C LEU A 21 17.09 -19.75 -32.86
N GLU A 22 18.37 -19.51 -33.15
CA GLU A 22 18.95 -18.17 -33.06
C GLU A 22 18.24 -17.17 -33.97
N GLN A 23 17.98 -17.58 -35.22
CA GLN A 23 17.29 -16.74 -36.20
C GLN A 23 15.87 -16.44 -35.73
N PHE A 24 15.15 -17.45 -35.25
CA PHE A 24 13.79 -17.29 -34.73
C PHE A 24 13.76 -16.35 -33.51
N ASN A 25 14.64 -16.56 -32.54
CA ASN A 25 14.71 -15.78 -31.30
C ASN A 25 15.03 -14.31 -31.56
N LYS A 26 15.97 -14.02 -32.47
CA LYS A 26 16.31 -12.64 -32.86
C LYS A 26 15.16 -11.94 -33.57
N GLN A 27 14.44 -12.64 -34.44
CA GLN A 27 13.31 -12.06 -35.19
C GLN A 27 12.11 -11.74 -34.28
N HIS A 28 11.86 -12.57 -33.27
CA HIS A 28 10.64 -12.50 -32.46
C HIS A 28 10.85 -11.90 -31.06
N GLN A 29 12.04 -11.36 -30.76
CA GLN A 29 12.39 -10.86 -29.42
C GLN A 29 11.44 -9.77 -28.89
N GLN A 30 10.91 -8.90 -29.77
CA GLN A 30 10.00 -7.80 -29.42
C GLN A 30 8.54 -8.08 -29.81
N ILE A 31 8.24 -9.32 -30.21
CA ILE A 31 6.89 -9.71 -30.62
C ILE A 31 6.12 -10.21 -29.38
N PHE A 32 4.86 -9.76 -29.28
CA PHE A 32 3.94 -10.11 -28.20
C PHE A 32 2.66 -10.80 -28.70
N ASN A 33 2.41 -10.79 -30.00
CA ASN A 33 1.28 -11.46 -30.64
C ASN A 33 1.78 -12.18 -31.90
N PHE A 34 1.50 -13.47 -32.00
CA PHE A 34 1.95 -14.34 -33.09
C PHE A 34 0.80 -14.68 -34.04
N SER A 35 -0.04 -13.69 -34.38
CA SER A 35 -1.22 -13.82 -35.25
C SER A 35 -0.97 -14.63 -36.53
N HIS A 36 0.19 -14.48 -37.16
CA HIS A 36 0.56 -15.24 -38.35
C HIS A 36 0.74 -16.74 -38.05
N LEU A 37 1.40 -17.11 -36.96
CA LEU A 37 1.63 -18.51 -36.55
C LEU A 37 0.36 -19.15 -35.97
N THR A 38 -0.47 -18.35 -35.30
CA THR A 38 -1.74 -18.83 -34.73
C THR A 38 -2.78 -19.08 -35.81
N THR A 39 -2.85 -18.22 -36.83
CA THR A 39 -3.76 -18.41 -37.97
C THR A 39 -3.35 -19.59 -38.86
N SER A 40 -2.04 -19.84 -39.00
CA SER A 40 -1.51 -20.95 -39.81
C SER A 40 -1.50 -22.31 -39.09
N GLY A 41 -1.84 -22.36 -37.80
CA GLY A 41 -1.74 -23.57 -36.97
C GLY A 41 -0.30 -24.00 -36.62
N GLN A 42 0.71 -23.27 -37.11
CA GLN A 42 2.11 -23.58 -36.90
C GLN A 42 2.59 -23.33 -35.47
N TRP A 43 1.88 -22.46 -34.73
CA TRP A 43 2.19 -22.18 -33.33
C TRP A 43 2.19 -23.46 -32.47
N VAL A 44 1.14 -24.28 -32.59
CA VAL A 44 0.97 -25.52 -31.81
C VAL A 44 2.01 -26.58 -32.18
N LEU A 45 2.31 -26.70 -33.47
CA LEU A 45 3.33 -27.62 -33.97
C LEU A 45 4.72 -27.24 -33.43
N LEU A 46 5.08 -25.96 -33.53
CA LEU A 46 6.35 -25.46 -33.02
C LEU A 46 6.44 -25.62 -31.51
N TRP A 47 5.38 -25.30 -30.77
CA TRP A 47 5.31 -25.47 -29.32
C TRP A 47 5.62 -26.91 -28.91
N ASN A 48 4.89 -27.89 -29.47
CA ASN A 48 5.09 -29.30 -29.14
C ASN A 48 6.48 -29.78 -29.54
N ARG A 49 6.98 -29.37 -30.71
CA ARG A 49 8.33 -29.73 -31.18
C ARG A 49 9.42 -29.23 -30.23
N LEU A 50 9.30 -28.02 -29.70
CA LEU A 50 10.28 -27.48 -28.75
C LEU A 50 10.29 -28.28 -27.44
N PHE A 51 9.14 -28.73 -26.95
CA PHE A 51 9.06 -29.59 -25.76
C PHE A 51 9.61 -31.00 -26.00
N GLU A 52 9.41 -31.57 -27.19
CA GLU A 52 10.05 -32.83 -27.59
C GLU A 52 11.58 -32.72 -27.58
N LEU A 53 12.12 -31.60 -28.08
CA LEU A 53 13.56 -31.35 -28.08
C LEU A 53 14.11 -31.15 -26.67
N LEU A 54 13.36 -30.49 -25.78
CA LEU A 54 13.75 -30.31 -24.38
C LEU A 54 13.72 -31.60 -23.57
N ALA A 55 12.89 -32.57 -23.95
CA ALA A 55 12.83 -33.88 -23.30
C ALA A 55 14.11 -34.70 -23.51
N ASP A 56 14.94 -34.38 -24.52
CA ASP A 56 16.25 -35.01 -24.76
C ASP A 56 17.31 -34.43 -23.78
N PRO A 57 17.89 -35.26 -22.89
CA PRO A 57 18.98 -34.89 -21.96
C PRO A 57 20.19 -34.26 -22.65
N GLU A 58 20.51 -34.74 -23.85
CA GLU A 58 21.72 -34.41 -24.59
C GLU A 58 21.52 -33.23 -25.56
N MET A 59 20.39 -32.54 -25.48
CA MET A 59 20.07 -31.43 -26.38
C MET A 59 21.02 -30.23 -26.12
N PRO A 60 21.90 -29.84 -27.07
CA PRO A 60 22.91 -28.81 -26.81
C PRO A 60 22.32 -27.39 -26.73
N HIS A 61 21.22 -27.13 -27.45
CA HIS A 61 20.60 -25.80 -27.58
C HIS A 61 19.38 -25.60 -26.67
N ARG A 62 19.44 -26.15 -25.45
CA ARG A 62 18.34 -26.07 -24.47
C ARG A 62 17.96 -24.63 -24.14
N VAL A 63 18.94 -23.74 -24.00
CA VAL A 63 18.70 -22.33 -23.69
C VAL A 63 17.92 -21.66 -24.83
N GLU A 64 18.33 -21.85 -26.08
CA GLU A 64 17.67 -21.26 -27.23
C GLU A 64 16.25 -21.81 -27.44
N CYS A 65 16.03 -23.09 -27.15
CA CYS A 65 14.69 -23.69 -27.09
C CYS A 65 13.81 -23.02 -26.03
N LEU A 66 14.32 -22.82 -24.82
CA LEU A 66 13.58 -22.14 -23.75
C LEU A 66 13.30 -20.67 -24.09
N VAL A 67 14.25 -19.95 -24.71
CA VAL A 67 14.00 -18.59 -25.21
C VAL A 67 12.85 -18.60 -26.22
N ALA A 68 12.82 -19.55 -27.17
CA ALA A 68 11.74 -19.66 -28.14
C ALA A 68 10.39 -19.94 -27.46
N ILE A 69 10.35 -20.85 -26.48
CA ILE A 69 9.15 -21.13 -25.67
C ILE A 69 8.69 -19.88 -24.92
N LYS A 70 9.61 -19.15 -24.27
CA LYS A 70 9.31 -17.89 -23.55
C LYS A 70 8.71 -16.83 -24.47
N LEU A 71 9.18 -16.74 -25.71
CA LEU A 71 8.64 -15.80 -26.71
C LEU A 71 7.24 -16.22 -27.13
N LEU A 72 7.04 -17.48 -27.49
CA LEU A 72 5.73 -18.03 -27.85
C LEU A 72 4.72 -17.90 -26.71
N SER A 73 5.17 -18.08 -25.46
CA SER A 73 4.35 -17.97 -24.25
C SER A 73 3.93 -16.54 -23.90
N ARG A 74 4.21 -15.56 -24.76
CA ARG A 74 3.69 -14.18 -24.61
C ARG A 74 2.31 -14.01 -25.22
N ASP A 75 1.92 -14.93 -26.10
CA ASP A 75 0.63 -14.92 -26.79
C ASP A 75 -0.35 -15.88 -26.13
N LYS A 76 -1.38 -15.30 -25.51
CA LYS A 76 -2.43 -16.03 -24.79
C LYS A 76 -3.37 -16.86 -25.66
N THR A 77 -3.34 -16.70 -26.98
CA THR A 77 -4.38 -17.20 -27.90
C THR A 77 -4.62 -18.71 -27.79
N TYR A 78 -3.57 -19.53 -27.76
CA TYR A 78 -3.69 -21.00 -27.68
C TYR A 78 -3.02 -21.62 -26.45
N LEU A 79 -2.54 -20.79 -25.51
CA LEU A 79 -1.79 -21.27 -24.35
C LEU A 79 -2.61 -22.21 -23.47
N ASN A 80 -3.85 -21.84 -23.13
CA ASN A 80 -4.72 -22.67 -22.29
C ASN A 80 -5.06 -24.01 -22.95
N ASP A 81 -5.22 -24.05 -24.27
CA ASP A 81 -5.60 -25.28 -24.96
C ASP A 81 -4.40 -26.21 -25.20
N THR A 82 -3.21 -25.65 -25.38
CA THR A 82 -2.03 -26.42 -25.80
C THR A 82 -1.18 -26.92 -24.64
N VAL A 83 -1.02 -26.13 -23.57
CA VAL A 83 -0.10 -26.49 -22.48
C VAL A 83 -0.60 -27.74 -21.77
N ARG A 84 0.30 -28.70 -21.59
CA ARG A 84 0.05 -29.96 -20.89
C ARG A 84 0.84 -30.05 -19.59
N GLU A 85 0.41 -30.94 -18.69
CA GLU A 85 1.03 -31.17 -17.40
C GLU A 85 2.48 -31.68 -17.53
N ASP A 86 2.74 -32.61 -18.46
CA ASP A 86 4.10 -33.12 -18.76
C ASP A 86 5.06 -32.02 -19.20
N GLN A 87 4.56 -31.04 -19.96
CA GLN A 87 5.35 -29.90 -20.42
C GLN A 87 5.68 -28.95 -19.28
N LEU A 88 4.72 -28.71 -18.39
CA LEU A 88 4.92 -27.87 -17.21
C LEU A 88 5.92 -28.53 -16.25
N ASP A 89 5.79 -29.82 -15.99
CA ASP A 89 6.71 -30.58 -15.15
C ASP A 89 8.12 -30.65 -15.74
N CYS A 90 8.24 -30.74 -17.08
CA CYS A 90 9.53 -30.61 -17.76
C CYS A 90 10.20 -29.27 -17.46
N LEU A 91 9.47 -28.15 -17.53
CA LEU A 91 10.01 -26.83 -17.17
C LEU A 91 10.36 -26.74 -15.68
N LEU A 92 9.53 -27.29 -14.78
CA LEU A 92 9.82 -27.32 -13.34
C LEU A 92 11.09 -28.12 -13.05
N GLY A 93 11.24 -29.26 -13.71
CA GLY A 93 12.45 -30.08 -13.69
C GLY A 93 13.66 -29.27 -14.13
N LEU A 94 13.64 -28.72 -15.35
CA LEU A 94 14.76 -27.93 -15.89
C LEU A 94 15.08 -26.69 -15.06
N ALA A 95 14.08 -26.10 -14.40
CA ALA A 95 14.25 -25.01 -13.46
C ALA A 95 14.82 -25.46 -12.12
N GLY A 96 14.90 -26.77 -11.84
CA GLY A 96 15.36 -27.40 -10.60
C GLY A 96 14.37 -27.37 -9.43
N ILE A 97 13.10 -27.01 -9.69
CA ILE A 97 12.02 -26.91 -8.68
C ILE A 97 10.97 -28.01 -8.87
N GLY A 98 11.22 -28.98 -9.74
CA GLY A 98 10.36 -30.12 -9.96
C GLY A 98 10.43 -31.18 -8.84
N ALA A 99 9.79 -32.32 -9.09
CA ALA A 99 9.88 -33.49 -8.25
C ALA A 99 11.34 -33.99 -8.15
N LEU A 100 11.72 -34.46 -6.96
CA LEU A 100 13.08 -34.95 -6.71
C LEU A 100 13.32 -36.30 -7.41
N GLY A 101 14.57 -36.54 -7.84
CA GLY A 101 15.04 -37.85 -8.28
C GLY A 101 15.08 -38.09 -9.79
N ASP A 102 14.71 -37.11 -10.62
CA ASP A 102 14.80 -37.23 -12.07
C ASP A 102 16.06 -36.55 -12.64
N VAL A 103 17.06 -37.38 -12.96
CA VAL A 103 18.38 -36.93 -13.46
C VAL A 103 18.26 -36.25 -14.83
N ARG A 104 17.20 -36.52 -15.61
CA ARG A 104 16.98 -35.92 -16.95
C ARG A 104 16.94 -34.39 -16.93
N PHE A 105 16.62 -33.84 -15.77
CA PHE A 105 16.44 -32.42 -15.56
C PHE A 105 17.61 -31.72 -14.86
N THR A 106 18.72 -32.43 -14.65
CA THR A 106 19.96 -31.79 -14.18
C THR A 106 20.41 -30.77 -15.23
N ALA A 107 20.40 -29.50 -14.86
CA ALA A 107 20.63 -28.40 -15.78
C ALA A 107 21.57 -27.35 -15.16
N GLY A 108 22.41 -26.74 -15.99
CA GLY A 108 23.24 -25.61 -15.60
C GLY A 108 22.41 -24.35 -15.31
N GLU A 109 23.03 -23.36 -14.66
CA GLU A 109 22.34 -22.16 -14.17
C GLU A 109 21.59 -21.39 -15.28
N GLU A 110 22.18 -21.26 -16.48
CA GLU A 110 21.55 -20.54 -17.61
C GLU A 110 20.23 -21.17 -18.04
N VAL A 111 20.16 -22.50 -18.08
CA VAL A 111 18.95 -23.26 -18.42
C VAL A 111 17.90 -23.09 -17.33
N GLN A 112 18.32 -23.15 -16.06
CA GLN A 112 17.41 -22.96 -14.93
C GLN A 112 16.77 -21.56 -14.94
N ILE A 113 17.59 -20.51 -15.15
CA ILE A 113 17.13 -19.12 -15.22
C ILE A 113 16.11 -18.95 -16.36
N GLU A 114 16.39 -19.50 -17.54
CA GLU A 114 15.51 -19.36 -18.68
C GLU A 114 14.21 -20.18 -18.52
N ALA A 115 14.28 -21.35 -17.89
CA ALA A 115 13.11 -22.14 -17.53
C ALA A 115 12.21 -21.42 -16.51
N LEU A 116 12.78 -20.77 -15.49
CA LEU A 116 12.03 -19.95 -14.53
C LEU A 116 11.33 -18.75 -15.20
N LYS A 117 11.96 -18.12 -16.20
CA LYS A 117 11.32 -17.07 -17.01
C LYS A 117 10.16 -17.61 -17.84
N CYS A 118 10.30 -18.79 -18.44
CA CYS A 118 9.21 -19.46 -19.16
C CYS A 118 8.02 -19.72 -18.21
N LEU A 119 8.29 -20.31 -17.04
CA LEU A 119 7.28 -20.59 -16.02
C LEU A 119 6.57 -19.31 -15.56
N SER A 120 7.31 -18.24 -15.28
CA SER A 120 6.74 -16.94 -14.90
C SER A 120 5.77 -16.41 -15.95
N ASN A 121 6.12 -16.49 -17.25
CA ASN A 121 5.21 -16.06 -18.33
C ASN A 121 3.98 -16.95 -18.41
N LEU A 122 4.16 -18.28 -18.36
CA LEU A 122 3.08 -19.25 -18.45
C LEU A 122 2.05 -19.07 -17.34
N ILE A 123 2.50 -18.98 -16.09
CA ILE A 123 1.62 -18.80 -14.93
C ILE A 123 0.93 -17.44 -14.99
N PHE A 124 1.61 -16.38 -15.46
CA PHE A 124 0.97 -15.08 -15.61
C PHE A 124 -0.12 -15.06 -16.68
N GLN A 125 0.05 -15.81 -17.78
CA GLN A 125 -0.84 -15.74 -18.95
C GLN A 125 -1.90 -16.84 -19.03
N SER A 126 -1.68 -18.01 -18.41
CA SER A 126 -2.53 -19.19 -18.55
C SER A 126 -3.19 -19.59 -17.24
N SER A 127 -4.52 -19.50 -17.19
CA SER A 127 -5.31 -19.98 -16.04
C SER A 127 -5.16 -21.49 -15.82
N LYS A 128 -5.03 -22.27 -16.90
CA LYS A 128 -4.76 -23.71 -16.81
C LYS A 128 -3.43 -24.00 -16.12
N CYS A 129 -2.37 -23.24 -16.44
CA CYS A 129 -1.09 -23.38 -15.75
C CYS A 129 -1.18 -23.04 -14.26
N GLN A 130 -1.99 -22.02 -13.91
CA GLN A 130 -2.24 -21.64 -12.51
C GLN A 130 -2.90 -22.79 -11.74
N GLU A 131 -3.90 -23.45 -12.34
CA GLU A 131 -4.57 -24.63 -11.75
C GLU A 131 -3.63 -25.82 -11.60
N LEU A 132 -2.79 -26.10 -12.60
CA LEU A 132 -1.80 -27.19 -12.53
C LEU A 132 -0.76 -26.96 -11.41
N CYS A 133 -0.41 -25.70 -11.13
CA CYS A 133 0.53 -25.35 -10.07
C CYS A 133 0.03 -25.68 -8.65
N LEU A 134 -1.26 -25.92 -8.46
CA LEU A 134 -1.80 -26.40 -7.18
C LEU A 134 -1.41 -27.85 -6.87
N ARG A 135 -1.24 -28.66 -7.92
CA ARG A 135 -1.07 -30.12 -7.80
C ARG A 135 0.38 -30.56 -7.96
N ASN A 136 1.21 -29.73 -8.57
CA ASN A 136 2.59 -30.05 -8.86
C ASN A 136 3.56 -29.62 -7.73
N ALA A 137 4.83 -29.93 -7.93
CA ALA A 137 5.89 -29.65 -6.97
C ALA A 137 6.41 -28.21 -6.98
N SER A 138 5.82 -27.30 -7.77
CA SER A 138 6.38 -25.95 -8.01
C SER A 138 6.66 -25.18 -6.72
N THR A 139 5.64 -25.04 -5.87
CA THR A 139 5.71 -24.30 -4.62
C THR A 139 6.67 -24.97 -3.63
N GLU A 140 6.61 -26.29 -3.50
CA GLU A 140 7.48 -27.07 -2.61
C GLU A 140 8.94 -27.02 -3.06
N GLY A 141 9.19 -27.07 -4.37
CA GLY A 141 10.52 -26.98 -4.97
C GLY A 141 11.16 -25.62 -4.74
N ILE A 142 10.41 -24.53 -4.92
CA ILE A 142 10.87 -23.18 -4.59
C ILE A 142 11.18 -23.09 -3.09
N MET A 143 10.25 -23.51 -2.22
CA MET A 143 10.46 -23.45 -0.77
C MET A 143 11.67 -24.29 -0.31
N ARG A 144 11.88 -25.47 -0.90
CA ARG A 144 13.06 -26.31 -0.63
C ARG A 144 14.35 -25.57 -0.96
N ARG A 145 14.38 -24.83 -2.06
CA ARG A 145 15.56 -24.07 -2.50
C ARG A 145 15.81 -22.83 -1.66
N ILE A 146 14.76 -22.13 -1.21
CA ILE A 146 14.90 -21.00 -0.27
C ILE A 146 15.64 -21.46 0.99
N LYS A 147 15.31 -22.65 1.52
CA LYS A 147 15.98 -23.22 2.71
C LYS A 147 17.48 -23.44 2.54
N THR A 148 17.97 -23.53 1.30
CA THR A 148 19.39 -23.73 0.96
C THR A 148 20.10 -22.42 0.56
N TYR A 149 19.44 -21.26 0.58
CA TYR A 149 20.08 -19.99 0.20
C TYR A 149 21.29 -19.63 1.08
N LYS A 150 21.23 -20.01 2.36
CA LYS A 150 22.33 -19.84 3.32
C LYS A 150 23.59 -20.61 2.94
N ASP A 151 23.45 -21.68 2.15
CA ASP A 151 24.58 -22.53 1.74
C ASP A 151 25.40 -21.90 0.62
N GLY A 152 24.94 -20.80 0.02
CA GLY A 152 25.66 -20.04 -1.01
C GLY A 152 25.63 -20.64 -2.42
N ASN A 153 25.04 -21.82 -2.61
CA ASN A 153 25.09 -22.59 -3.86
C ASN A 153 24.10 -22.13 -4.95
N VAL A 154 23.29 -21.10 -4.69
CA VAL A 154 22.29 -20.59 -5.64
C VAL A 154 22.67 -19.18 -6.08
N CYS A 155 22.81 -18.94 -7.38
CA CYS A 155 23.18 -17.62 -7.90
C CYS A 155 22.04 -16.60 -7.80
N TYR A 156 22.36 -15.31 -7.91
CA TYR A 156 21.41 -14.20 -7.71
C TYR A 156 20.17 -14.29 -8.62
N ASP A 157 20.38 -14.55 -9.92
CA ASP A 157 19.28 -14.58 -10.91
C ASP A 157 18.27 -15.68 -10.60
N ILE A 158 18.74 -16.85 -10.17
CA ILE A 158 17.85 -17.94 -9.75
C ILE A 158 17.02 -17.50 -8.54
N ARG A 159 17.66 -16.91 -7.51
CA ARG A 159 16.93 -16.41 -6.32
C ARG A 159 15.88 -15.37 -6.70
N TYR A 160 16.22 -14.47 -7.62
CA TYR A 160 15.32 -13.43 -8.10
C TYR A 160 14.10 -14.02 -8.82
N PHE A 161 14.31 -14.96 -9.73
CA PHE A 161 13.20 -15.58 -10.45
C PHE A 161 12.40 -16.57 -9.59
N ASP A 162 13.00 -17.23 -8.60
CA ASP A 162 12.27 -18.00 -7.58
C ASP A 162 11.27 -17.10 -6.84
N MET A 163 11.73 -15.93 -6.36
CA MET A 163 10.87 -14.98 -5.63
C MET A 163 9.78 -14.40 -6.51
N LYS A 164 10.12 -14.04 -7.76
CA LYS A 164 9.14 -13.54 -8.73
C LYS A 164 8.07 -14.59 -9.05
N LEU A 165 8.46 -15.84 -9.21
CA LEU A 165 7.55 -16.95 -9.46
C LEU A 165 6.66 -17.21 -8.25
N LEU A 166 7.24 -17.25 -7.05
CA LEU A 166 6.49 -17.41 -5.81
C LEU A 166 5.52 -16.25 -5.57
N PHE A 167 5.91 -15.02 -5.90
CA PHE A 167 5.03 -13.85 -5.86
C PHE A 167 3.83 -14.04 -6.78
N LEU A 168 4.04 -14.45 -8.03
CA LEU A 168 2.95 -14.70 -8.98
C LEU A 168 2.00 -15.78 -8.46
N LEU A 169 2.54 -16.92 -8.03
CA LEU A 169 1.76 -18.04 -7.52
C LEU A 169 0.90 -17.64 -6.30
N THR A 170 1.49 -16.94 -5.34
CA THR A 170 0.80 -16.47 -4.13
C THR A 170 -0.15 -15.31 -4.39
N ALA A 171 0.10 -14.48 -5.41
CA ALA A 171 -0.79 -13.38 -5.79
C ALA A 171 -2.09 -13.91 -6.41
N ILE A 172 -1.97 -14.90 -7.30
CA ILE A 172 -3.06 -15.39 -8.13
C ILE A 172 -4.00 -16.33 -7.37
N ASN A 173 -3.47 -17.18 -6.49
CA ASN A 173 -4.24 -18.25 -5.86
C ASN A 173 -4.16 -18.21 -4.32
N CYS A 174 -5.33 -18.17 -3.67
CA CYS A 174 -5.44 -18.14 -2.21
C CYS A 174 -5.08 -19.48 -1.53
N ASP A 175 -5.30 -20.62 -2.18
CA ASP A 175 -4.94 -21.93 -1.68
C ASP A 175 -3.41 -22.11 -1.66
N ILE A 176 -2.71 -21.65 -2.71
CA ILE A 176 -1.23 -21.64 -2.72
C ILE A 176 -0.71 -20.76 -1.59
N ARG A 177 -1.30 -19.57 -1.40
CA ARG A 177 -0.93 -18.65 -0.32
C ARG A 177 -1.10 -19.30 1.06
N ALA A 178 -2.22 -20.02 1.28
CA ALA A 178 -2.45 -20.77 2.51
C ALA A 178 -1.42 -21.90 2.68
N LYS A 179 -1.20 -22.72 1.63
CA LYS A 179 -0.19 -23.78 1.62
C LYS A 179 1.21 -23.26 1.97
N VAL A 180 1.65 -22.16 1.35
CA VAL A 180 2.96 -21.56 1.63
C VAL A 180 3.04 -21.06 3.08
N ARG A 181 1.99 -20.40 3.57
CA ARG A 181 1.98 -19.84 4.93
C ARG A 181 1.94 -20.93 6.00
N GLU A 182 1.01 -21.86 5.88
CA GLU A 182 0.61 -22.79 6.95
C GLU A 182 1.39 -24.11 6.87
N GLU A 183 1.53 -24.71 5.69
CA GLU A 183 2.18 -26.03 5.54
C GLU A 183 3.71 -25.91 5.35
N LEU A 184 4.17 -24.89 4.64
CA LEU A 184 5.59 -24.75 4.26
C LEU A 184 6.36 -23.76 5.13
N HIS A 185 5.71 -23.16 6.13
CA HIS A 185 6.26 -22.14 7.03
C HIS A 185 6.93 -20.99 6.29
N GLY A 186 6.31 -20.52 5.20
CA GLY A 186 6.88 -19.56 4.28
C GLY A 186 7.24 -18.22 4.92
N LEU A 187 6.45 -17.74 5.88
CA LEU A 187 6.76 -16.51 6.60
C LEU A 187 8.12 -16.59 7.31
N VAL A 188 8.40 -17.69 8.00
CA VAL A 188 9.66 -17.90 8.74
C VAL A 188 10.85 -17.85 7.79
N TYR A 189 10.83 -18.69 6.74
CA TYR A 189 11.97 -18.79 5.82
C TYR A 189 12.20 -17.51 4.99
N LEU A 190 11.14 -16.79 4.64
CA LEU A 190 11.27 -15.51 3.92
C LEU A 190 11.83 -14.40 4.83
N VAL A 191 11.46 -14.39 6.11
CA VAL A 191 12.06 -13.48 7.10
C VAL A 191 13.53 -13.82 7.34
N GLU A 192 13.87 -15.10 7.50
CA GLU A 192 15.27 -15.56 7.57
C GLU A 192 16.07 -15.19 6.31
N THR A 193 15.42 -15.19 5.13
CA THR A 193 16.04 -14.77 3.87
C THR A 193 16.37 -13.28 3.88
N LEU A 194 15.48 -12.43 4.44
CA LEU A 194 15.78 -11.01 4.64
C LEU A 194 16.94 -10.81 5.61
N ASP A 195 16.97 -11.55 6.73
CA ASP A 195 18.08 -11.55 7.69
C ASP A 195 19.41 -11.93 7.03
N LEU A 196 19.40 -12.96 6.18
CA LEU A 196 20.58 -13.38 5.42
C LEU A 196 21.10 -12.25 4.52
N PHE A 197 20.21 -11.57 3.79
CA PHE A 197 20.61 -10.46 2.90
C PHE A 197 21.09 -9.24 3.67
N MET A 198 20.50 -8.95 4.83
CA MET A 198 20.97 -7.92 5.75
C MET A 198 22.36 -8.27 6.30
N GLY A 199 22.57 -9.51 6.75
CA GLY A 199 23.85 -9.99 7.24
C GLY A 199 24.97 -9.90 6.20
N GLN A 200 24.68 -10.18 4.94
CA GLN A 200 25.63 -10.00 3.83
C GLN A 200 25.98 -8.54 3.55
N ALA A 201 25.11 -7.61 3.90
CA ALA A 201 25.29 -6.17 3.70
C ALA A 201 25.65 -5.42 5.00
N ALA A 202 25.92 -6.14 6.10
CA ALA A 202 26.00 -5.56 7.44
C ALA A 202 27.21 -4.62 7.64
N GLU A 203 28.35 -4.91 7.00
CA GLU A 203 29.58 -4.13 7.14
C GLU A 203 29.42 -2.69 6.64
N GLU A 204 28.86 -2.53 5.44
CA GLU A 204 28.66 -1.21 4.81
C GLU A 204 27.25 -0.63 5.04
N LYS A 205 26.33 -1.43 5.61
CA LYS A 205 24.88 -1.15 5.70
C LYS A 205 24.31 -0.65 4.38
N GLU A 206 24.75 -1.26 3.28
CA GLU A 206 24.44 -0.79 1.93
C GLU A 206 23.98 -1.92 1.02
N PHE A 207 22.77 -1.78 0.46
CA PHE A 207 22.26 -2.69 -0.54
C PHE A 207 22.68 -2.20 -1.93
N SER A 208 23.83 -2.65 -2.39
CA SER A 208 24.39 -2.30 -3.71
C SER A 208 23.66 -3.04 -4.85
N VAL A 209 23.46 -4.35 -4.74
CA VAL A 209 22.89 -5.20 -5.81
C VAL A 209 21.53 -5.82 -5.43
N ASN A 210 21.32 -6.13 -4.14
CA ASN A 210 20.22 -7.02 -3.71
C ASN A 210 18.85 -6.35 -3.49
N VAL A 211 18.71 -5.03 -3.71
CA VAL A 211 17.44 -4.32 -3.42
C VAL A 211 16.26 -4.89 -4.20
N GLU A 212 16.46 -5.28 -5.45
CA GLU A 212 15.40 -5.81 -6.30
C GLU A 212 14.91 -7.18 -5.80
N LEU A 213 15.84 -8.05 -5.40
CA LEU A 213 15.52 -9.32 -4.77
C LEU A 213 14.81 -9.15 -3.42
N ILE A 214 15.27 -8.23 -2.57
CA ILE A 214 14.61 -7.88 -1.30
C ILE A 214 13.18 -7.41 -1.56
N ASN A 215 12.97 -6.57 -2.58
CA ASN A 215 11.63 -6.13 -2.96
C ASN A 215 10.72 -7.29 -3.39
N GLU A 216 11.23 -8.28 -4.12
CA GLU A 216 10.44 -9.47 -4.45
C GLU A 216 10.09 -10.29 -3.20
N VAL A 217 11.03 -10.46 -2.26
CA VAL A 217 10.75 -11.12 -0.97
C VAL A 217 9.65 -10.38 -0.19
N LEU A 218 9.72 -9.05 -0.10
CA LEU A 218 8.72 -8.22 0.58
C LEU A 218 7.33 -8.34 -0.06
N LYS A 219 7.26 -8.44 -1.39
CA LYS A 219 5.98 -8.66 -2.11
C LYS A 219 5.38 -10.03 -1.82
N VAL A 220 6.20 -11.08 -1.76
CA VAL A 220 5.72 -12.41 -1.34
C VAL A 220 5.21 -12.36 0.09
N LEU A 221 5.98 -11.77 1.02
CA LEU A 221 5.56 -11.59 2.41
C LEU A 221 4.24 -10.81 2.51
N PHE A 222 4.05 -9.78 1.69
CA PHE A 222 2.79 -9.04 1.65
C PHE A 222 1.64 -9.97 1.23
N ASN A 223 1.81 -10.75 0.16
CA ASN A 223 0.79 -11.70 -0.25
C ASN A 223 0.45 -12.70 0.85
N LEU A 224 1.44 -13.24 1.58
CA LEU A 224 1.22 -14.23 2.65
C LEU A 224 0.53 -13.65 3.89
N THR A 225 0.81 -12.37 4.19
CA THR A 225 0.28 -11.69 5.39
C THR A 225 -1.12 -11.09 5.16
N VAL A 226 -1.56 -10.89 3.91
CA VAL A 226 -2.94 -10.49 3.62
C VAL A 226 -3.90 -11.61 4.04
N ARG A 227 -4.76 -11.31 5.02
CA ARG A 227 -5.72 -12.28 5.59
C ARG A 227 -7.09 -12.19 4.91
N THR A 228 -7.80 -13.32 4.91
CA THR A 228 -9.22 -13.41 4.56
C THR A 228 -9.90 -14.33 5.58
N PRO A 229 -10.79 -13.84 6.47
CA PRO A 229 -11.21 -12.44 6.63
C PRO A 229 -10.12 -11.53 7.22
N LEU A 230 -10.14 -10.25 6.87
CA LEU A 230 -9.12 -9.25 7.24
C LEU A 230 -8.93 -9.06 8.76
N ASN A 231 -9.93 -9.42 9.56
CA ASN A 231 -9.95 -9.24 11.01
C ASN A 231 -9.67 -10.53 11.80
N ALA A 232 -9.20 -11.59 11.13
CA ALA A 232 -8.78 -12.79 11.84
C ALA A 232 -7.69 -12.43 12.86
N ILE A 233 -7.84 -12.89 14.10
CA ILE A 233 -6.83 -12.75 15.15
C ILE A 233 -5.77 -13.82 14.92
N PRO A 234 -4.48 -13.48 14.85
CA PRO A 234 -3.43 -14.48 14.64
C PRO A 234 -3.30 -15.39 15.86
N GLU A 235 -2.98 -16.65 15.60
CA GLU A 235 -2.61 -17.59 16.66
C GLU A 235 -1.29 -17.14 17.31
N GLU A 236 -0.96 -17.65 18.50
CA GLU A 236 0.21 -17.19 19.26
C GLU A 236 1.53 -17.37 18.50
N GLU A 237 1.71 -18.52 17.84
CA GLU A 237 2.89 -18.78 17.00
C GLU A 237 2.98 -17.81 15.81
N GLU A 238 1.84 -17.55 15.15
CA GLU A 238 1.75 -16.60 14.03
C GLU A 238 2.02 -15.17 14.50
N ALA A 239 1.51 -14.78 15.67
CA ALA A 239 1.77 -13.48 16.28
C ALA A 239 3.27 -13.28 16.52
N ASN A 240 3.98 -14.29 17.05
CA ASN A 240 5.43 -14.24 17.23
C ASN A 240 6.17 -14.06 15.90
N GLN A 241 5.70 -14.70 14.82
CA GLN A 241 6.26 -14.49 13.47
C GLN A 241 6.04 -13.06 12.98
N PHE A 242 4.89 -12.46 13.25
CA PHE A 242 4.65 -11.04 12.93
C PHE A 242 5.56 -10.09 13.73
N HIS A 243 5.80 -10.34 15.03
CA HIS A 243 6.76 -9.55 15.80
C HIS A 243 8.17 -9.66 15.19
N ARG A 244 8.62 -10.88 14.86
CA ARG A 244 9.92 -11.08 14.20
C ARG A 244 9.99 -10.36 12.85
N LEU A 245 8.92 -10.43 12.06
CA LEU A 245 8.84 -9.72 10.79
C LEU A 245 9.00 -8.21 10.96
N VAL A 246 8.31 -7.60 11.94
CA VAL A 246 8.43 -6.14 12.17
C VAL A 246 9.82 -5.74 12.63
N ILE A 247 10.50 -6.56 13.43
CA ILE A 247 11.90 -6.31 13.82
C ILE A 247 12.82 -6.29 12.58
N VAL A 248 12.67 -7.26 11.69
CA VAL A 248 13.44 -7.32 10.44
C VAL A 248 13.12 -6.14 9.53
N VAL A 249 11.83 -5.77 9.42
CA VAL A 249 11.40 -4.59 8.65
C VAL A 249 11.92 -3.28 9.25
N HIS A 250 11.97 -3.17 10.58
CA HIS A 250 12.59 -2.05 11.29
C HIS A 250 14.05 -1.91 10.85
N ASP A 251 14.81 -3.01 10.89
CA ASP A 251 16.24 -3.00 10.57
C ASP A 251 16.51 -2.64 9.10
N LEU A 252 15.62 -3.03 8.17
CA LEU A 252 15.71 -2.65 6.76
C LEU A 252 15.72 -1.12 6.53
N PHE A 253 15.10 -0.33 7.40
CA PHE A 253 15.12 1.14 7.28
C PHE A 253 16.50 1.75 7.54
N PHE A 254 17.43 1.02 8.17
CA PHE A 254 18.77 1.49 8.49
C PHE A 254 19.79 1.23 7.37
N TYR A 255 19.39 0.52 6.32
CA TYR A 255 20.23 0.27 5.14
C TYR A 255 20.04 1.36 4.09
N ARG A 256 21.13 1.70 3.41
CA ARG A 256 21.15 2.68 2.32
C ARG A 256 21.33 2.02 0.96
N THR A 257 21.08 2.77 -0.11
CA THR A 257 21.46 2.41 -1.47
C THR A 257 21.86 3.68 -2.23
N LEU A 258 22.81 3.57 -3.16
CA LEU A 258 23.30 4.70 -3.98
C LEU A 258 22.20 5.27 -4.90
N ASN A 259 21.18 4.47 -5.22
CA ASN A 259 20.10 4.87 -6.09
C ASN A 259 18.86 5.31 -5.29
N ARG A 260 18.52 6.60 -5.41
CA ARG A 260 17.37 7.22 -4.72
C ARG A 260 16.02 6.58 -5.09
N ASP A 261 15.83 6.14 -6.33
CA ASP A 261 14.59 5.48 -6.73
C ASP A 261 14.49 4.07 -6.13
N LYS A 262 15.63 3.38 -5.99
CA LYS A 262 15.68 2.05 -5.35
C LYS A 262 15.33 2.12 -3.85
N ILE A 263 15.81 3.13 -3.11
CA ILE A 263 15.44 3.29 -1.69
C ILE A 263 13.95 3.62 -1.53
N ILE A 264 13.39 4.46 -2.42
CA ILE A 264 11.96 4.79 -2.39
C ILE A 264 11.12 3.55 -2.70
N SER A 265 11.53 2.73 -3.67
CA SER A 265 10.87 1.47 -3.99
C SER A 265 10.90 0.49 -2.80
N LEU A 266 12.05 0.39 -2.11
CA LEU A 266 12.17 -0.43 -0.90
C LEU A 266 11.21 0.05 0.20
N GLN A 267 11.25 1.35 0.51
CA GLN A 267 10.35 1.96 1.49
C GLN A 267 8.87 1.76 1.13
N SER A 268 8.51 1.87 -0.15
CA SER A 268 7.15 1.62 -0.63
C SER A 268 6.70 0.17 -0.41
N ASN A 269 7.54 -0.82 -0.75
CA ASN A 269 7.22 -2.23 -0.51
C ASN A 269 7.14 -2.56 0.99
N ILE A 270 8.00 -1.95 1.82
CA ILE A 270 7.91 -2.06 3.29
C ILE A 270 6.58 -1.49 3.80
N VAL A 271 6.19 -0.29 3.36
CA VAL A 271 4.93 0.35 3.75
C VAL A 271 3.74 -0.54 3.35
N ASN A 272 3.74 -1.08 2.13
CA ASN A 272 2.70 -2.01 1.68
C ASN A 272 2.63 -3.24 2.58
N LEU A 273 3.77 -3.86 2.91
CA LEU A 273 3.81 -5.00 3.83
C LEU A 273 3.26 -4.65 5.22
N LEU A 274 3.59 -3.49 5.78
CA LEU A 274 3.09 -3.08 7.09
C LEU A 274 1.55 -2.93 7.09
N THR A 275 0.89 -2.66 5.95
CA THR A 275 -0.58 -2.56 5.90
C THR A 275 -1.29 -3.83 6.35
N SER A 276 -0.72 -5.02 6.14
CA SER A 276 -1.30 -6.31 6.53
C SER A 276 -0.91 -6.79 7.93
N VAL A 277 0.10 -6.18 8.58
CA VAL A 277 0.62 -6.61 9.88
C VAL A 277 -0.30 -6.19 11.05
N PRO A 278 -0.54 -7.03 12.08
CA PRO A 278 -1.34 -6.63 13.25
C PRO A 278 -0.82 -5.38 13.99
N VAL A 279 -1.73 -4.55 14.52
CA VAL A 279 -1.39 -3.31 15.24
C VAL A 279 -0.51 -3.56 16.47
N SER A 280 -0.67 -4.71 17.13
CA SER A 280 0.13 -5.11 18.31
C SER A 280 1.63 -5.17 18.03
N CYS A 281 2.04 -5.44 16.78
CA CYS A 281 3.45 -5.62 16.42
C CYS A 281 4.16 -4.29 16.11
N TYR A 282 3.44 -3.18 15.97
CA TYR A 282 4.02 -1.87 15.64
C TYR A 282 4.87 -1.27 16.77
N THR A 283 4.79 -1.83 17.98
CA THR A 283 5.70 -1.46 19.09
C THR A 283 7.15 -1.79 18.78
N GLU A 284 7.41 -2.79 17.93
CA GLU A 284 8.75 -3.22 17.50
C GLU A 284 9.42 -2.25 16.52
N LEU A 285 8.69 -1.27 15.97
CA LEU A 285 9.26 -0.23 15.11
C LEU A 285 10.11 0.80 15.88
N LEU A 286 10.24 0.65 17.20
CA LEU A 286 11.00 1.53 18.06
C LEU A 286 12.09 0.76 18.79
N THR A 287 13.24 1.40 18.91
CA THR A 287 14.37 0.89 19.70
C THR A 287 14.66 1.80 20.90
N PRO A 288 15.20 1.26 22.00
CA PRO A 288 15.67 2.10 23.10
C PRO A 288 16.83 2.99 22.63
N LEU A 289 16.96 4.19 23.20
CA LEU A 289 18.12 5.03 22.93
C LEU A 289 19.36 4.45 23.59
N ASN A 290 20.40 4.24 22.79
CA ASN A 290 21.75 4.01 23.29
C ASN A 290 22.44 5.37 23.45
N SER A 291 23.08 5.59 24.59
CA SER A 291 23.80 6.83 24.90
C SER A 291 24.93 7.14 23.91
N ASP A 292 25.48 6.10 23.28
CA ASP A 292 26.70 6.17 22.50
C ASP A 292 26.46 6.58 21.03
N ASP A 293 25.21 6.60 20.57
CA ASP A 293 24.82 6.80 19.16
C ASP A 293 24.07 8.12 18.88
N LEU A 294 23.99 9.05 19.83
CA LEU A 294 23.14 10.25 19.75
C LEU A 294 23.45 11.19 18.56
N ASP A 295 24.69 11.18 18.05
CA ASP A 295 25.12 12.02 16.92
C ASP A 295 24.99 11.35 15.55
N SER A 296 24.44 10.13 15.49
CA SER A 296 24.24 9.40 14.24
C SER A 296 23.06 9.96 13.45
N LYS A 297 23.20 10.04 12.11
CA LYS A 297 22.12 10.44 11.19
C LYS A 297 20.87 9.54 11.26
N ASN A 298 21.01 8.36 11.85
CA ASN A 298 19.94 7.36 11.96
C ASN A 298 19.33 7.29 13.37
N VAL A 299 19.56 8.31 14.19
CA VAL A 299 19.00 8.42 15.54
C VAL A 299 18.17 9.67 15.63
N VAL A 300 16.89 9.49 15.96
CA VAL A 300 15.96 10.58 16.28
C VAL A 300 15.48 10.34 17.71
N PRO A 301 16.04 11.04 18.71
CA PRO A 301 15.68 10.82 20.10
C PRO A 301 14.34 11.45 20.44
N PHE A 302 13.42 10.66 21.00
CA PHE A 302 12.15 11.15 21.52
C PHE A 302 11.71 10.31 22.73
N GLU A 303 11.51 10.94 23.89
CA GLU A 303 11.04 10.29 25.13
C GLU A 303 11.80 9.00 25.49
N GLY A 304 13.12 8.98 25.36
CA GLY A 304 13.95 7.81 25.72
C GLY A 304 14.00 6.70 24.64
N LYS A 305 13.37 6.90 23.48
CA LYS A 305 13.38 5.95 22.35
C LYS A 305 13.93 6.57 21.07
N ASN A 306 14.51 5.75 20.21
CA ASN A 306 14.88 6.12 18.85
C ASN A 306 13.64 5.95 17.95
N VAL A 307 13.11 7.06 17.45
CA VAL A 307 11.94 7.11 16.57
C VAL A 307 12.30 7.32 15.09
N TYR A 308 13.55 7.01 14.70
CA TYR A 308 14.04 7.18 13.32
C TYR A 308 13.12 6.55 12.27
N VAL A 309 12.62 5.33 12.50
CA VAL A 309 11.70 4.68 11.56
C VAL A 309 10.40 5.47 11.38
N LEU A 310 9.87 6.04 12.47
CA LEU A 310 8.68 6.89 12.40
C LEU A 310 8.97 8.18 11.62
N HIS A 311 10.15 8.78 11.83
CA HIS A 311 10.59 9.94 11.06
C HIS A 311 10.63 9.63 9.56
N VAL A 312 11.22 8.49 9.18
CA VAL A 312 11.29 8.05 7.78
C VAL A 312 9.90 7.83 7.18
N LEU A 313 8.94 7.27 7.93
CA LEU A 313 7.56 7.11 7.46
C LEU A 313 6.85 8.45 7.23
N VAL A 314 7.03 9.42 8.12
CA VAL A 314 6.45 10.77 7.97
C VAL A 314 7.09 11.51 6.80
N GLU A 315 8.40 11.38 6.62
CA GLU A 315 9.12 11.95 5.48
C GLU A 315 8.73 11.27 4.16
N PHE A 316 8.47 9.96 4.17
CA PHE A 316 7.91 9.24 3.03
C PHE A 316 6.54 9.81 2.63
N LEU A 317 5.64 10.04 3.60
CA LEU A 317 4.36 10.72 3.35
C LEU A 317 4.56 12.10 2.71
N ARG A 318 5.49 12.91 3.24
CA ARG A 318 5.81 14.25 2.69
C ARG A 318 6.25 14.18 1.23
N ARG A 319 7.10 13.22 0.89
CA ARG A 319 7.57 13.00 -0.49
C ARG A 319 6.46 12.54 -1.43
N VAL A 320 5.56 11.68 -0.96
CA VAL A 320 4.40 11.24 -1.75
C VAL A 320 3.51 12.44 -2.12
N PHE A 321 3.26 13.34 -1.17
CA PHE A 321 2.53 14.58 -1.48
C PHE A 321 3.25 15.46 -2.51
N GLN A 322 4.55 15.68 -2.36
CA GLN A 322 5.35 16.54 -3.24
C GLN A 322 5.51 15.99 -4.67
N LYS A 323 5.60 14.67 -4.85
CA LYS A 323 5.83 14.03 -6.16
C LYS A 323 4.57 13.98 -7.03
N SER A 324 3.40 14.11 -6.42
CA SER A 324 2.15 13.72 -7.06
C SER A 324 1.53 14.84 -7.93
N GLU A 325 1.90 14.87 -9.21
CA GLU A 325 1.36 15.84 -10.17
C GLU A 325 -0.08 15.51 -10.64
N LYS A 326 -0.51 14.23 -10.55
CA LYS A 326 -1.84 13.75 -10.96
C LYS A 326 -2.63 13.16 -9.79
N LYS A 327 -3.90 13.54 -9.66
CA LYS A 327 -4.81 13.12 -8.57
C LYS A 327 -5.13 11.61 -8.54
N SER A 328 -5.01 10.90 -9.67
CA SER A 328 -5.24 9.45 -9.74
C SER A 328 -4.13 8.66 -9.07
N ASP A 329 -2.88 9.04 -9.34
CA ASP A 329 -1.67 8.32 -8.90
C ASP A 329 -1.40 8.58 -7.39
N GLN A 330 -2.00 9.65 -6.86
CA GLN A 330 -2.03 9.95 -5.42
C GLN A 330 -2.70 8.84 -4.61
N TYR A 331 -3.75 8.20 -5.13
CA TYR A 331 -4.53 7.22 -4.37
C TYR A 331 -3.71 5.99 -4.00
N GLU A 332 -3.09 5.36 -5.00
CA GLU A 332 -2.36 4.09 -4.83
C GLU A 332 -1.16 4.23 -3.89
N LEU A 333 -0.55 5.42 -3.84
CA LEU A 333 0.61 5.69 -3.00
C LEU A 333 0.25 6.21 -1.60
N LEU A 334 -0.83 6.99 -1.46
CA LEU A 334 -1.24 7.56 -0.17
C LEU A 334 -1.95 6.55 0.73
N SER A 335 -2.80 5.69 0.16
CA SER A 335 -3.62 4.76 0.96
C SER A 335 -2.77 3.86 1.87
N PRO A 336 -1.68 3.21 1.37
CA PRO A 336 -0.83 2.38 2.22
C PRO A 336 -0.16 3.16 3.36
N ILE A 337 0.45 4.32 3.06
CA ILE A 337 1.18 5.08 4.08
C ILE A 337 0.24 5.69 5.14
N LEU A 338 -0.95 6.18 4.75
CA LEU A 338 -1.95 6.67 5.70
C LEU A 338 -2.41 5.53 6.62
N THR A 339 -2.67 4.35 6.06
CA THR A 339 -3.05 3.15 6.82
C THR A 339 -1.98 2.76 7.82
N VAL A 340 -0.71 2.71 7.40
CA VAL A 340 0.43 2.42 8.27
C VAL A 340 0.54 3.44 9.40
N LEU A 341 0.44 4.74 9.10
CA LEU A 341 0.51 5.79 10.12
C LEU A 341 -0.64 5.68 11.13
N ILE A 342 -1.88 5.41 10.69
CA ILE A 342 -3.03 5.18 11.59
C ILE A 342 -2.76 4.01 12.54
N LYS A 343 -2.26 2.89 12.01
CA LYS A 343 -1.92 1.71 12.83
C LYS A 343 -0.78 2.02 13.80
N THR A 344 0.25 2.73 13.34
CA THR A 344 1.38 3.18 14.16
C THR A 344 0.94 4.04 15.34
N ILE A 345 0.04 5.01 15.15
CA ILE A 345 -0.44 5.90 16.22
C ILE A 345 -1.44 5.22 17.16
N ARG A 346 -2.18 4.21 16.68
CA ARG A 346 -3.06 3.38 17.51
C ARG A 346 -2.28 2.39 18.39
N ALA A 347 -1.10 1.95 17.93
CA ALA A 347 -0.28 0.97 18.65
C ALA A 347 0.36 1.53 19.94
N SER A 348 0.72 2.82 19.97
CA SER A 348 1.43 3.40 21.11
C SER A 348 1.17 4.90 21.25
N ALA A 349 0.95 5.34 22.49
CA ALA A 349 0.77 6.76 22.81
C ALA A 349 2.01 7.60 22.48
N LEU A 350 3.21 7.04 22.62
CA LEU A 350 4.48 7.69 22.27
C LEU A 350 4.56 7.93 20.76
N ASN A 351 4.21 6.93 19.95
CA ASN A 351 4.17 7.04 18.48
C ASN A 351 3.22 8.17 18.06
N ARG A 352 2.03 8.21 18.68
CA ARG A 352 1.04 9.28 18.44
C ARG A 352 1.58 10.66 18.80
N ARG A 353 2.25 10.82 19.95
CA ARG A 353 2.82 12.12 20.37
C ARG A 353 3.88 12.61 19.38
N TYR A 354 4.80 11.74 18.98
CA TYR A 354 5.83 12.07 17.99
C TYR A 354 5.24 12.41 16.61
N ILE A 355 4.36 11.56 16.07
CA ILE A 355 3.75 11.83 14.75
C ILE A 355 2.86 13.09 14.82
N ARG A 356 2.21 13.35 15.96
CA ARG A 356 1.46 14.59 16.20
C ARG A 356 2.37 15.82 16.18
N SER A 357 3.56 15.78 16.80
CA SER A 357 4.47 16.94 16.78
C SER A 357 4.96 17.27 15.36
N GLU A 358 5.10 16.26 14.50
CA GLU A 358 5.51 16.44 13.11
C GLU A 358 4.35 16.90 12.19
N ILE A 359 3.15 16.32 12.34
CA ILE A 359 2.01 16.60 11.44
C ILE A 359 1.18 17.80 11.92
N LEU A 360 0.91 17.91 13.22
CA LEU A 360 0.05 18.93 13.85
C LEU A 360 0.81 19.72 14.93
N PRO A 361 1.91 20.42 14.57
CA PRO A 361 2.64 21.23 15.53
C PRO A 361 1.74 22.34 16.13
N PRO A 362 2.06 22.86 17.33
CA PRO A 362 1.32 23.97 17.92
C PRO A 362 1.15 25.14 16.94
N LEU A 363 -0.08 25.66 16.85
CA LEU A 363 -0.45 26.63 15.82
C LEU A 363 0.22 27.98 16.09
N LYS A 364 1.09 28.44 15.19
CA LYS A 364 1.71 29.78 15.26
C LYS A 364 1.05 30.79 14.33
N ASN A 365 0.73 30.35 13.10
CA ASN A 365 0.04 31.17 12.12
C ASN A 365 -1.32 30.54 11.78
N VAL A 366 -2.39 31.31 12.00
CA VAL A 366 -3.78 30.92 11.71
C VAL A 366 -4.47 31.94 10.80
N LYS A 367 -3.71 32.76 10.06
CA LYS A 367 -4.28 33.71 9.10
C LYS A 367 -4.82 33.00 7.87
N ASP A 368 -4.07 32.02 7.38
CA ASP A 368 -4.43 31.26 6.20
C ASP A 368 -5.36 30.08 6.57
N ARG A 369 -6.14 29.63 5.59
CA ARG A 369 -7.04 28.49 5.79
C ARG A 369 -6.25 27.20 6.04
N PRO A 370 -6.77 26.26 6.84
CA PRO A 370 -6.08 25.01 7.16
C PRO A 370 -5.65 24.20 5.94
N GLU A 371 -6.40 24.23 4.84
CA GLU A 371 -6.11 23.52 3.59
C GLU A 371 -5.09 24.23 2.67
N ILE A 372 -4.69 25.47 3.00
CA ILE A 372 -3.76 26.27 2.18
C ILE A 372 -2.38 26.26 2.83
N GLY A 373 -1.38 25.76 2.12
CA GLY A 373 0.03 25.78 2.55
C GLY A 373 0.82 24.57 2.04
N THR A 374 2.05 24.45 2.50
CA THR A 374 3.01 23.41 2.06
C THR A 374 3.38 22.43 3.18
N GLU A 375 2.74 22.53 4.35
CA GLU A 375 2.96 21.60 5.45
C GLU A 375 2.05 20.37 5.35
N LEU A 376 2.44 19.28 6.02
CA LEU A 376 1.66 18.02 6.03
C LEU A 376 0.23 18.23 6.50
N ARG A 377 0.01 19.09 7.51
CA ARG A 377 -1.33 19.52 7.93
C ARG A 377 -2.16 20.03 6.76
N ASN A 378 -1.58 20.90 5.93
CA ASN A 378 -2.32 21.54 4.85
C ASN A 378 -2.72 20.53 3.78
N TYR A 379 -1.79 19.67 3.38
CA TYR A 379 -2.08 18.59 2.45
C TYR A 379 -3.18 17.67 2.96
N LEU A 380 -3.09 17.21 4.22
CA LEU A 380 -4.12 16.35 4.83
C LEU A 380 -5.48 17.05 4.96
N CYS A 381 -5.51 18.33 5.33
CA CYS A 381 -6.73 19.12 5.36
C CYS A 381 -7.36 19.25 3.97
N SER A 382 -6.54 19.43 2.92
CA SER A 382 -7.02 19.50 1.54
C SER A 382 -7.67 18.19 1.06
N LEU A 383 -7.23 17.04 1.61
CA LEU A 383 -7.79 15.74 1.29
C LEU A 383 -9.17 15.48 1.91
N LEU A 384 -9.53 16.19 3.00
CA LEU A 384 -10.83 16.03 3.66
C LEU A 384 -12.02 16.37 2.75
N THR A 385 -11.80 17.24 1.77
CA THR A 385 -12.79 17.66 0.77
C THR A 385 -12.55 17.03 -0.60
N SER A 386 -11.70 15.99 -0.67
CA SER A 386 -11.42 15.25 -1.90
C SER A 386 -12.66 14.50 -2.39
N PRO A 387 -12.89 14.42 -3.71
CA PRO A 387 -13.96 13.58 -4.27
C PRO A 387 -13.70 12.07 -4.07
N ILE A 388 -12.48 11.67 -3.74
CA ILE A 388 -12.12 10.27 -3.47
C ILE A 388 -12.38 9.99 -1.98
N THR A 389 -13.55 9.42 -1.67
CA THR A 389 -14.02 9.19 -0.30
C THR A 389 -13.05 8.37 0.54
N GLN A 390 -12.45 7.32 -0.03
CA GLN A 390 -11.50 6.45 0.68
C GLN A 390 -10.28 7.22 1.22
N ILE A 391 -9.73 8.17 0.46
CA ILE A 391 -8.59 8.99 0.94
C ILE A 391 -9.06 10.02 1.96
N ALA A 392 -10.22 10.63 1.72
CA ALA A 392 -10.81 11.60 2.64
C ALA A 392 -11.04 10.93 4.00
N ASP A 393 -11.59 9.72 4.02
CA ASP A 393 -11.84 8.91 5.22
C ASP A 393 -10.54 8.54 5.95
N LEU A 394 -9.52 8.05 5.22
CA LEU A 394 -8.22 7.74 5.82
C LEU A 394 -7.53 8.99 6.39
N SER A 395 -7.59 10.11 5.67
CA SER A 395 -6.99 11.37 6.11
C SER A 395 -7.72 11.93 7.33
N ALA A 396 -9.06 11.84 7.32
CA ALA A 396 -9.93 12.22 8.43
C ALA A 396 -9.68 11.33 9.67
N GLU A 397 -9.53 10.03 9.48
CA GLU A 397 -9.20 9.09 10.56
C GLU A 397 -7.82 9.39 11.16
N LEU A 398 -6.79 9.57 10.33
CA LEU A 398 -5.45 9.92 10.79
C LEU A 398 -5.47 11.19 11.67
N LEU A 399 -6.09 12.27 11.17
CA LEU A 399 -6.20 13.53 11.89
C LEU A 399 -7.01 13.39 13.18
N PHE A 400 -8.08 12.60 13.17
CA PHE A 400 -8.93 12.40 14.33
C PHE A 400 -8.21 11.63 15.45
N VAL A 401 -7.50 10.54 15.11
CA VAL A 401 -6.72 9.77 16.08
C VAL A 401 -5.54 10.60 16.64
N LEU A 402 -4.87 11.41 15.80
CA LEU A 402 -3.85 12.38 16.27
C LEU A 402 -4.42 13.43 17.23
N CYS A 403 -5.71 13.75 17.11
CA CYS A 403 -6.43 14.64 18.00
C CYS A 403 -7.01 13.94 19.24
N LYS A 404 -6.60 12.70 19.54
CA LYS A 404 -7.17 11.85 20.62
C LYS A 404 -8.69 11.67 20.47
N GLU A 405 -9.17 11.58 19.24
CA GLU A 405 -10.61 11.40 18.92
C GLU A 405 -11.51 12.50 19.53
N ASN A 406 -10.93 13.69 19.71
CA ASN A 406 -11.61 14.85 20.27
C ASN A 406 -12.04 15.83 19.17
N VAL A 407 -13.34 16.06 19.06
CA VAL A 407 -13.96 16.94 18.05
C VAL A 407 -13.42 18.37 18.16
N GLY A 408 -13.34 18.94 19.35
CA GLY A 408 -12.86 20.31 19.57
C GLY A 408 -11.41 20.50 19.13
N ARG A 409 -10.53 19.55 19.46
CA ARG A 409 -9.14 19.57 18.99
C ARG A 409 -9.06 19.45 17.48
N MET A 410 -9.85 18.56 16.87
CA MET A 410 -9.86 18.44 15.41
C MET A 410 -10.29 19.75 14.75
N ILE A 411 -11.38 20.37 15.20
CA ILE A 411 -11.86 21.67 14.69
C ILE A 411 -10.79 22.75 14.76
N LYS A 412 -10.02 22.83 15.86
CA LYS A 412 -8.90 23.78 16.00
C LYS A 412 -7.89 23.65 14.87
N TYR A 413 -7.56 22.43 14.44
CA TYR A 413 -6.54 22.19 13.42
C TYR A 413 -7.09 22.13 11.99
N THR A 414 -8.33 21.70 11.76
CA THR A 414 -8.87 21.49 10.42
C THR A 414 -9.89 22.53 9.99
N GLY A 415 -10.50 23.25 10.92
CA GLY A 415 -11.75 23.97 10.70
C GLY A 415 -12.95 23.00 10.64
N TYR A 416 -14.09 23.43 11.15
CA TYR A 416 -15.31 22.61 11.18
C TYR A 416 -15.81 22.30 9.76
N GLY A 417 -15.70 23.23 8.80
CA GLY A 417 -16.17 23.02 7.44
C GLY A 417 -15.49 21.83 6.74
N ASN A 418 -14.17 21.70 6.90
CA ASN A 418 -13.41 20.59 6.32
C ASN A 418 -13.73 19.24 7.01
N ALA A 419 -14.00 19.26 8.33
CA ALA A 419 -14.26 18.04 9.11
C ALA A 419 -15.74 17.65 9.22
N ALA A 420 -16.67 18.50 8.74
CA ALA A 420 -18.11 18.32 8.90
C ALA A 420 -18.61 16.98 8.33
N GLY A 421 -18.08 16.56 7.17
CA GLY A 421 -18.43 15.28 6.54
C GLY A 421 -18.09 14.07 7.43
N LEU A 422 -16.90 14.09 8.04
CA LEU A 422 -16.49 13.05 9.00
C LEU A 422 -17.43 13.02 10.22
N PHE A 423 -17.71 14.19 10.79
CA PHE A 423 -18.56 14.29 11.97
C PHE A 423 -19.99 13.83 11.67
N ALA A 424 -20.53 14.16 10.50
CA ALA A 424 -21.83 13.64 10.07
C ALA A 424 -21.83 12.12 9.95
N ASN A 425 -20.83 11.54 9.26
CA ASN A 425 -20.74 10.09 9.04
C ASN A 425 -20.58 9.30 10.36
N ARG A 426 -19.82 9.85 11.33
CA ARG A 426 -19.56 9.25 12.64
C ARG A 426 -20.59 9.60 13.73
N GLY A 427 -21.58 10.44 13.44
CA GLY A 427 -22.58 10.84 14.45
C GLY A 427 -22.03 11.76 15.54
N LEU A 428 -21.10 12.66 15.19
CA LEU A 428 -20.39 13.55 16.12
C LEU A 428 -20.81 15.03 15.99
N LEU A 429 -21.85 15.36 15.21
CA LEU A 429 -22.26 16.75 14.95
C LEU A 429 -22.73 17.49 16.22
N GLY A 430 -23.25 16.76 17.21
CA GLY A 430 -23.75 17.35 18.47
C GLY A 430 -22.68 17.67 19.51
N GLY A 431 -21.40 17.71 19.14
CA GLY A 431 -20.29 17.90 20.09
C GLY A 431 -20.10 16.74 21.07
N ARG A 432 -20.75 15.59 20.80
CA ARG A 432 -20.58 14.37 21.57
C ARG A 432 -19.12 13.92 21.44
N GLN A 433 -18.50 13.64 22.58
CA GLN A 433 -17.15 13.12 22.59
C GLN A 433 -17.18 11.68 22.04
N GLY A 434 -16.24 11.35 21.16
CA GLY A 434 -15.97 9.96 20.80
C GLY A 434 -15.54 9.17 22.03
N ASN A 435 -15.35 7.85 21.89
CA ASN A 435 -14.99 6.98 23.01
C ASN A 435 -13.58 7.34 23.56
N THR A 436 -13.51 8.29 24.49
CA THR A 436 -12.26 8.92 24.94
C THR A 436 -11.58 8.12 26.06
N GLU A 437 -12.21 7.03 26.51
CA GLU A 437 -11.77 6.17 27.61
C GLU A 437 -10.38 5.53 27.37
N GLN A 438 -9.99 5.36 26.10
CA GLN A 438 -8.68 4.80 25.72
C GLN A 438 -7.51 5.81 25.81
N TYR A 439 -7.79 7.09 26.08
CA TYR A 439 -6.79 8.15 26.06
C TYR A 439 -6.56 8.75 27.45
N SER A 440 -5.29 8.76 27.90
CA SER A 440 -4.92 9.43 29.16
C SER A 440 -5.33 10.91 29.16
N SER A 441 -5.87 11.34 30.31
CA SER A 441 -6.35 12.70 30.61
C SER A 441 -5.24 13.76 30.62
N ASP A 442 -3.96 13.36 30.58
CA ASP A 442 -2.85 14.28 30.40
C ASP A 442 -2.93 14.93 29.01
N SER A 443 -3.64 16.05 28.94
CA SER A 443 -3.68 16.92 27.79
C SER A 443 -2.54 17.92 27.89
N GLU A 444 -1.56 17.80 27.01
CA GLU A 444 -0.67 18.91 26.70
C GLU A 444 -1.51 20.06 26.14
N ASP A 445 -1.49 21.21 26.82
CA ASP A 445 -2.03 22.46 26.28
C ASP A 445 -1.24 22.81 25.02
N SER A 446 -1.89 22.73 23.85
CA SER A 446 -1.26 23.06 22.57
C SER A 446 -1.56 24.49 22.12
N ASP A 447 -2.16 25.30 23.00
CA ASP A 447 -2.42 26.71 22.75
C ASP A 447 -1.11 27.50 22.92
N THR A 448 -0.59 28.01 21.81
CA THR A 448 0.52 28.97 21.83
C THR A 448 0.03 30.33 22.31
N GLU A 449 0.94 31.16 22.82
CA GLU A 449 0.60 32.53 23.25
C GLU A 449 0.03 33.35 22.07
N GLU A 450 0.55 33.14 20.87
CA GLU A 450 0.04 33.77 19.65
C GLU A 450 -1.39 33.32 19.34
N TYR A 451 -1.72 32.04 19.54
CA TYR A 451 -3.06 31.50 19.33
C TYR A 451 -4.04 32.06 20.36
N LYS A 452 -3.67 32.12 21.65
CA LYS A 452 -4.53 32.65 22.74
C LYS A 452 -4.94 34.10 22.49
N GLN A 453 -4.04 34.92 21.94
CA GLN A 453 -4.34 36.34 21.64
C GLN A 453 -5.43 36.53 20.58
N ILE A 454 -5.51 35.62 19.60
CA ILE A 454 -6.42 35.74 18.45
C ILE A 454 -7.55 34.71 18.49
N GLN A 455 -7.61 33.85 19.50
CA GLN A 455 -8.59 32.77 19.64
C GLN A 455 -10.04 33.27 19.48
N HIS A 456 -10.35 34.44 20.05
CA HIS A 456 -11.66 35.07 19.94
C HIS A 456 -12.04 35.54 18.53
N ALA A 457 -11.05 35.74 17.65
CA ALA A 457 -11.23 36.22 16.28
C ALA A 457 -11.07 35.12 15.22
N ILE A 458 -10.85 33.86 15.63
CA ILE A 458 -10.79 32.72 14.71
C ILE A 458 -12.22 32.25 14.43
N ASN A 459 -12.57 32.15 13.16
CA ASN A 459 -13.83 31.55 12.74
C ASN A 459 -13.73 30.01 12.87
N PRO A 460 -14.50 29.34 13.74
CA PRO A 460 -14.40 27.88 13.92
C PRO A 460 -14.77 27.09 12.68
N VAL A 461 -15.59 27.65 11.78
CA VAL A 461 -15.98 27.00 10.52
C VAL A 461 -14.82 26.96 9.55
N LEU A 462 -14.12 28.08 9.39
CA LEU A 462 -12.99 28.20 8.47
C LEU A 462 -11.67 27.72 9.09
N GLY A 463 -11.56 27.71 10.42
CA GLY A 463 -10.32 27.36 11.12
C GLY A 463 -9.20 28.40 10.95
N CYS A 464 -9.54 29.63 10.53
CA CYS A 464 -8.61 30.73 10.33
C CYS A 464 -9.16 32.05 10.88
N TYR A 465 -8.26 33.02 11.05
CA TYR A 465 -8.61 34.40 11.38
C TYR A 465 -9.39 35.03 10.24
N GLU A 466 -10.51 35.65 10.57
CA GLU A 466 -11.31 36.43 9.63
C GLU A 466 -11.30 37.88 10.12
N PRO A 467 -10.79 38.84 9.32
CA PRO A 467 -10.87 40.24 9.70
C PRO A 467 -12.33 40.63 9.88
N PRO A 468 -12.65 41.51 10.85
CA PRO A 468 -14.02 41.93 11.09
C PRO A 468 -14.61 42.50 9.81
N LYS A 469 -15.68 41.88 9.33
CA LYS A 469 -16.40 42.34 8.14
C LYS A 469 -17.16 43.63 8.48
N PRO A 470 -17.23 44.59 7.54
CA PRO A 470 -18.11 45.74 7.70
C PRO A 470 -19.55 45.25 7.90
N ASN A 471 -20.32 45.96 8.72
CA ASN A 471 -21.68 45.53 9.03
C ASN A 471 -22.53 45.67 7.75
N PRO A 472 -23.14 44.59 7.22
CA PRO A 472 -23.93 44.66 5.99
C PRO A 472 -25.13 45.61 6.08
N LEU A 473 -25.57 45.93 7.31
CA LEU A 473 -26.69 46.80 7.61
C LEU A 473 -26.27 48.26 7.85
N GLU A 474 -24.98 48.56 7.74
CA GLU A 474 -24.44 49.90 7.90
C GLU A 474 -24.84 50.78 6.70
N GLY A 475 -25.59 51.86 6.97
CA GLY A 475 -26.13 52.75 5.94
C GLY A 475 -27.55 52.44 5.47
N MET A 476 -28.21 51.39 5.99
CA MET A 476 -29.63 51.10 5.74
C MET A 476 -30.54 51.76 6.78
N SER A 477 -31.69 52.28 6.36
CA SER A 477 -32.75 52.72 7.29
C SER A 477 -33.45 51.53 7.94
N GLU A 478 -34.10 51.72 9.09
CA GLU A 478 -34.84 50.63 9.77
C GLU A 478 -35.91 50.01 8.87
N GLU A 479 -36.64 50.83 8.09
CA GLU A 479 -37.63 50.34 7.11
C GLU A 479 -37.00 49.44 6.03
N GLN A 480 -35.79 49.76 5.57
CA GLN A 480 -35.06 48.94 4.60
C GLN A 480 -34.61 47.61 5.22
N LYS A 481 -34.18 47.62 6.48
CA LYS A 481 -33.81 46.40 7.20
C LYS A 481 -35.01 45.47 7.36
N GLU A 482 -36.16 46.00 7.74
CA GLU A 482 -37.40 45.23 7.87
C GLU A 482 -37.85 44.65 6.52
N TYR A 483 -37.76 45.46 5.45
CA TYR A 483 -38.11 45.01 4.11
C TYR A 483 -37.23 43.87 3.60
N GLU A 484 -35.90 43.97 3.76
CA GLU A 484 -34.96 42.91 3.41
C GLU A 484 -35.16 41.66 4.27
N ALA A 485 -35.45 41.81 5.57
CA ALA A 485 -35.77 40.70 6.45
C ALA A 485 -37.04 39.95 5.99
N MET A 486 -38.09 40.68 5.61
CA MET A 486 -39.33 40.07 5.10
C MET A 486 -39.12 39.38 3.76
N GLN A 487 -38.25 39.90 2.89
CA GLN A 487 -37.86 39.20 1.66
C GLN A 487 -37.12 37.90 1.96
N LEU A 488 -36.18 37.91 2.91
CA LEU A 488 -35.40 36.73 3.27
C LEU A 488 -36.29 35.62 3.86
N VAL A 489 -37.28 35.99 4.69
CA VAL A 489 -38.30 35.06 5.20
C VAL A 489 -39.13 34.47 4.05
N ALA A 490 -39.59 35.31 3.11
CA ALA A 490 -40.36 34.83 1.95
C ALA A 490 -39.54 33.89 1.05
N LEU A 491 -38.24 34.15 0.88
CA LEU A 491 -37.31 33.28 0.16
C LEU A 491 -37.11 31.95 0.89
N MET A 492 -36.91 31.96 2.21
CA MET A 492 -36.78 30.72 2.99
C MET A 492 -38.07 29.88 2.96
N ASP A 493 -39.24 30.49 3.13
CA ASP A 493 -40.53 29.79 3.03
C ASP A 493 -40.74 29.17 1.64
N LYS A 494 -40.36 29.90 0.58
CA LYS A 494 -40.40 29.37 -0.80
C LYS A 494 -39.49 28.15 -0.97
N LEU A 495 -38.26 28.20 -0.47
CA LEU A 495 -37.30 27.09 -0.54
C LEU A 495 -37.78 25.86 0.26
N GLN A 496 -38.38 26.10 1.43
CA GLN A 496 -38.93 25.04 2.28
C GLN A 496 -40.15 24.37 1.62
N ARG A 497 -41.09 25.14 1.07
CA ARG A 497 -42.28 24.61 0.38
C ARG A 497 -41.93 23.85 -0.90
N GLN A 498 -40.85 24.23 -1.58
CA GLN A 498 -40.34 23.53 -2.76
C GLN A 498 -39.57 22.25 -2.39
N GLY A 499 -39.36 21.97 -1.11
CA GLY A 499 -38.62 20.79 -0.64
C GLY A 499 -37.11 20.85 -0.92
N ILE A 500 -36.58 22.03 -1.26
CA ILE A 500 -35.15 22.21 -1.56
C ILE A 500 -34.33 22.31 -0.27
N VAL A 501 -34.89 22.92 0.78
CA VAL A 501 -34.27 23.06 2.10
C VAL A 501 -35.21 22.51 3.16
N GLN A 502 -34.71 21.57 3.97
CA GLN A 502 -35.44 21.00 5.10
C GLN A 502 -34.66 21.26 6.38
N ALA A 503 -35.36 21.71 7.43
CA ALA A 503 -34.74 21.91 8.73
C ALA A 503 -34.41 20.55 9.37
N CYS A 504 -33.24 20.45 9.99
CA CYS A 504 -32.76 19.24 10.63
C CYS A 504 -32.38 19.50 12.09
N LYS A 505 -32.63 18.52 12.95
CA LYS A 505 -32.13 18.42 14.34
C LYS A 505 -31.04 17.37 14.42
N ILE A 506 -30.30 17.33 15.53
CA ILE A 506 -29.27 16.31 15.73
C ILE A 506 -29.91 15.17 16.54
N GLY A 507 -30.09 14.02 15.89
CA GLY A 507 -30.71 12.87 16.52
C GLY A 507 -29.93 12.30 17.70
N GLU A 508 -30.54 11.36 18.42
CA GLU A 508 -29.87 10.62 19.50
C GLU A 508 -28.67 9.78 19.01
N ASP A 509 -28.57 9.52 17.72
CA ASP A 509 -27.44 8.88 17.05
C ASP A 509 -26.34 9.87 16.63
N GLY A 510 -26.54 11.16 16.90
CA GLY A 510 -25.63 12.27 16.57
C GLY A 510 -25.58 12.63 15.08
N ARG A 511 -26.52 12.12 14.28
CA ARG A 511 -26.68 12.38 12.85
C ARG A 511 -27.79 13.40 12.59
N PRO A 512 -27.78 14.10 11.44
CA PRO A 512 -28.83 15.06 11.12
C PRO A 512 -30.12 14.30 10.77
N GLN A 513 -31.22 14.65 11.44
CA GLN A 513 -32.55 14.10 11.21
C GLN A 513 -33.52 15.22 10.82
N PRO A 514 -34.42 15.01 9.85
CA PRO A 514 -35.39 16.03 9.48
C PRO A 514 -36.32 16.33 10.64
N VAL A 515 -36.64 17.60 10.81
CA VAL A 515 -37.59 18.07 11.82
C VAL A 515 -39.00 18.01 11.23
N GLU A 516 -39.95 17.42 11.97
CA GLU A 516 -41.36 17.41 11.56
C GLU A 516 -42.02 18.76 11.85
N HIS A 517 -41.66 19.39 12.98
CA HIS A 517 -42.18 20.71 13.36
C HIS A 517 -41.08 21.66 13.90
N ILE A 518 -41.02 22.90 13.41
CA ILE A 518 -39.97 23.91 13.73
C ILE A 518 -39.76 24.12 15.24
N MET A 519 -40.78 23.87 16.06
CA MET A 519 -40.67 23.96 17.53
C MET A 519 -39.68 22.98 18.14
N GLU A 520 -39.43 21.83 17.52
CA GLU A 520 -38.44 20.86 18.01
C GLU A 520 -37.01 21.42 18.03
N LEU A 521 -36.72 22.44 17.20
CA LEU A 521 -35.42 23.13 17.19
C LEU A 521 -35.20 24.02 18.44
N GLN A 522 -36.26 24.36 19.18
CA GLN A 522 -36.14 25.19 20.38
C GLN A 522 -35.73 24.38 21.62
N ASP A 523 -35.99 23.07 21.61
CA ASP A 523 -35.76 22.19 22.74
C ASP A 523 -34.27 21.79 22.87
N GLU A 524 -33.52 21.76 21.77
CA GLU A 524 -32.09 21.36 21.73
C GLU A 524 -31.09 22.51 21.91
N ILE A 525 -31.53 23.75 22.11
CA ILE A 525 -30.63 24.89 22.35
C ILE A 525 -29.92 24.68 23.70
N PRO A 526 -28.58 24.53 23.75
CA PRO A 526 -27.84 24.35 25.00
C PRO A 526 -28.16 25.48 25.98
N GLU A 527 -28.30 25.18 27.28
CA GLU A 527 -28.64 26.17 28.32
C GLU A 527 -27.71 27.41 28.30
N GLN A 528 -26.46 27.25 27.86
CA GLN A 528 -25.49 28.33 27.69
C GLN A 528 -25.91 29.42 26.68
N GLN A 529 -26.75 29.10 25.69
CA GLN A 529 -27.31 30.09 24.75
C GLN A 529 -28.65 30.69 25.23
N ARG A 530 -29.31 30.09 26.23
CA ARG A 530 -30.55 30.64 26.81
C ARG A 530 -30.25 31.89 27.65
N ASP A 531 -29.07 31.99 28.26
CA ASP A 531 -28.68 33.15 29.07
C ASP A 531 -28.33 34.40 28.27
N HIS A 532 -27.88 34.27 27.01
CA HIS A 532 -27.67 35.43 26.14
C HIS A 532 -28.97 36.06 25.64
N LYS A 533 -30.03 35.27 25.45
CA LYS A 533 -31.36 35.80 25.08
C LYS A 533 -32.11 36.48 26.23
N ARG A 534 -31.65 36.36 27.48
CA ARG A 534 -32.27 37.03 28.63
C ARG A 534 -31.67 38.41 28.95
N LYS A 535 -30.63 38.86 28.22
CA LYS A 535 -29.94 40.14 28.45
C LYS A 535 -29.95 41.11 27.26
N THR A 536 -30.72 40.82 26.23
CA THR A 536 -31.15 41.76 25.18
C THR A 536 -32.66 41.70 25.11
#